data_AF-A0A968RPL8-F1
#
_entry.id   AF-A0A968RPL8-F1
#
_cell.length_a   1.000
_cell.length_b   1.000
_cell.length_c   1.000
_cell.angle_alpha   90.00
_cell.angle_beta   90.00
_cell.angle_gamma   90.00
#
_symmetry.space_group_name_H-M   'P 1'
#
loop_
_entity.id
_entity.type
_entity.pdbx_description
1 polymer ?
#
loop_
_entity_poly.entity_id
_entity_poly.type
_entity_poly.pdbx_seq_one_letter_code
_entity_poly.pdbx_strand_id
1 'polypeptide(L)'
;MPVKQVSTDISWSAIWQGILTGLTIAILFALMPLLRIRKVSPLRSLRSSYDKDINERDPWRWLVYFLIAAFVIGFTIWQVGADWETLYFPLAIAVGLAILAGTAALLKWAVKKFFPVQWSYVWRQGIANLYRPNNQTLLLLVSVGLGTALISNMFFVRELLLQQVEKTTSGNQPNILLFDIQQAQVPQVKAVMDSFDMPLMRHVPITRLELATLNADSVAQLVQDSTDELETDYLTQDYQVTYRDTLLDTEKIVSGKWHTKQPKDGKIYVSVQEGVADKLQLEIGDSISFFENNRNIRVVIGSIREHKEEMLQPNFSFVFPEGTLDSFPQMNIMLTQADSVRQSVSFQQAFDLESSKRDRSRFWAGVENFR
;
A
#
# COMPACT_ATOMS: atom_id res chain seq x y z
N MET A 1 -5.85 -8.71 -2.24
CA MET A 1 -5.29 -9.80 -1.41
C MET A 1 -6.39 -10.38 -0.53
N PRO A 2 -6.54 -11.71 -0.39
CA PRO A 2 -7.58 -12.26 0.48
C PRO A 2 -7.26 -11.84 1.91
N VAL A 3 -8.24 -11.24 2.59
CA VAL A 3 -8.14 -10.86 4.00
C VAL A 3 -7.88 -12.16 4.77
N LYS A 4 -6.60 -12.42 5.11
CA LYS A 4 -6.26 -13.46 6.07
C LYS A 4 -7.07 -13.16 7.32
N GLN A 5 -7.95 -14.09 7.68
CA GLN A 5 -8.78 -14.03 8.88
C GLN A 5 -7.90 -13.57 10.04
N VAL A 6 -8.19 -12.39 10.58
CA VAL A 6 -7.53 -11.89 11.77
C VAL A 6 -8.07 -12.74 12.92
N SER A 7 -7.40 -13.84 13.22
CA SER A 7 -7.73 -14.65 14.38
C SER A 7 -7.28 -13.93 15.64
N THR A 8 -8.17 -13.87 16.64
CA THR A 8 -7.89 -13.27 17.95
C THR A 8 -7.13 -14.23 18.88
N ASP A 9 -6.40 -15.20 18.30
CA ASP A 9 -5.67 -16.22 19.05
C ASP A 9 -4.30 -15.72 19.49
N ILE A 10 -3.83 -16.21 20.64
CA ILE A 10 -2.50 -15.89 21.15
C ILE A 10 -1.46 -16.57 20.26
N SER A 11 -0.69 -15.77 19.52
CA SER A 11 0.43 -16.26 18.72
C SER A 11 1.66 -16.54 19.59
N TRP A 12 1.85 -17.80 20.00
CA TRP A 12 2.99 -18.22 20.81
C TRP A 12 4.34 -18.04 20.09
N SER A 13 4.33 -18.15 18.76
CA SER A 13 5.52 -17.89 17.94
C SER A 13 5.94 -16.41 18.01
N ALA A 14 4.99 -15.47 17.95
CA ALA A 14 5.28 -14.04 18.08
C ALA A 14 5.84 -13.68 19.46
N ILE A 15 5.32 -14.29 20.53
CA ILE A 15 5.85 -14.10 21.89
C ILE A 15 7.32 -14.57 21.96
N TRP A 16 7.61 -15.77 21.44
CA TRP A 16 8.97 -16.28 21.49
C TRP A 16 9.95 -15.47 20.66
N GLN A 17 9.52 -15.03 19.47
CA GLN A 17 10.28 -14.12 18.62
C GLN A 17 10.60 -12.83 19.36
N GLY A 18 9.60 -12.19 19.97
CA GLY A 18 9.80 -10.96 20.74
C GLY A 18 10.80 -11.12 21.89
N ILE A 19 10.70 -12.21 22.67
CA ILE A 19 11.62 -12.47 23.79
C ILE A 19 13.04 -12.72 23.27
N LEU A 20 13.20 -13.56 22.24
CA LEU A 20 14.53 -13.89 21.69
C LEU A 20 15.20 -12.64 21.12
N THR A 21 14.49 -11.89 20.28
CA THR A 21 14.98 -10.64 19.68
C THR A 21 15.35 -9.62 20.77
N GLY A 22 14.48 -9.43 21.77
CA GLY A 22 14.76 -8.51 22.88
C GLY A 22 15.99 -8.89 23.68
N LEU A 23 16.17 -10.18 23.99
CA LEU A 23 17.33 -10.70 24.71
C LEU A 23 18.61 -10.54 23.89
N THR A 24 18.58 -10.85 22.59
CA THR A 24 19.73 -10.66 21.69
C THR A 24 20.14 -9.19 21.60
N ILE A 25 19.18 -8.27 21.44
CA ILE A 25 19.45 -6.82 21.44
C ILE A 25 20.10 -6.40 22.76
N ALA A 26 19.52 -6.81 23.90
CA ALA A 26 20.04 -6.45 25.21
C ALA A 26 21.51 -6.91 25.39
N ILE A 27 21.82 -8.15 25.01
CA ILE A 27 23.17 -8.71 25.11
C ILE A 27 24.14 -7.96 24.18
N LEU A 28 23.79 -7.78 22.91
CA LEU A 28 24.67 -7.14 21.91
C LEU A 28 25.03 -5.71 22.30
N PHE A 29 24.05 -4.92 22.76
CA PHE A 29 24.27 -3.53 23.15
C PHE A 29 24.93 -3.39 24.54
N ALA A 30 24.69 -4.31 25.47
CA ALA A 30 25.37 -4.32 26.78
C ALA A 30 26.84 -4.76 26.69
N LEU A 31 27.20 -5.56 25.68
CA LEU A 31 28.57 -6.06 25.50
C LEU A 31 29.57 -4.92 25.21
N MET A 32 29.12 -3.85 24.54
CA MET A 32 29.96 -2.68 24.25
C MET A 32 30.49 -1.98 25.52
N PRO A 33 29.65 -1.52 26.48
CA PRO A 33 30.15 -0.92 27.72
C PRO A 33 30.94 -1.92 28.57
N LEU A 34 30.57 -3.21 28.58
CA LEU A 34 31.28 -4.25 29.32
C LEU A 34 32.74 -4.41 28.85
N LEU A 35 32.95 -4.43 27.53
CA LEU A 35 34.29 -4.52 26.93
C LEU A 35 35.17 -3.29 27.23
N ARG A 36 34.57 -2.12 27.47
CA ARG A 36 35.33 -0.92 27.89
C ARG A 36 35.91 -1.11 29.29
N ILE A 37 35.21 -1.80 30.18
CA ILE A 37 35.61 -2.01 31.58
C ILE A 37 36.69 -3.11 31.69
N ARG A 38 36.65 -4.13 30.82
CA ARG A 38 37.59 -5.27 30.84
C ARG A 38 39.07 -4.89 30.92
N LYS A 39 39.48 -3.82 30.24
CA LYS A 39 40.89 -3.36 30.18
C LYS A 39 41.23 -2.28 31.20
N VAL A 40 40.30 -1.87 32.07
CA VAL A 40 40.57 -0.85 33.09
C VAL A 40 41.24 -1.55 34.27
N SER A 41 42.56 -1.34 34.41
CA SER A 41 43.30 -1.82 35.59
C SER A 41 42.75 -1.18 36.87
N PRO A 42 42.54 -1.94 37.97
CA PRO A 42 42.12 -1.40 39.26
C PRO A 42 43.04 -0.29 39.79
N LEU A 43 44.32 -0.29 39.42
CA LEU A 43 45.30 0.75 39.80
C LEU A 43 45.00 2.14 39.18
N ARG A 44 44.15 2.23 38.14
CA ARG A 44 43.70 3.51 37.56
C ARG A 44 42.81 4.32 38.51
N SER A 45 42.14 3.70 39.48
CA SER A 45 41.36 4.43 40.49
C SER A 45 42.28 5.12 41.53
N LEU A 46 43.51 4.63 41.70
CA LEU A 46 44.47 5.08 42.73
C LEU A 46 45.53 6.06 42.19
N ARG A 47 45.84 6.04 40.88
CA ARG A 47 46.72 7.02 40.21
C ARG A 47 46.07 7.49 38.91
N SER A 48 45.24 8.52 39.00
CA SER A 48 44.63 9.18 37.83
C SER A 48 45.60 10.08 37.05
N SER A 49 46.82 10.28 37.54
CA SER A 49 47.72 11.36 37.11
C SER A 49 48.84 10.96 36.15
N TYR A 50 48.76 9.83 35.44
CA TYR A 50 49.69 9.51 34.36
C TYR A 50 48.95 9.28 33.05
N ASP A 51 48.92 10.34 32.26
CA ASP A 51 48.35 10.41 30.92
C ASP A 51 49.00 9.43 29.94
N LYS A 52 48.13 8.66 29.27
CA LYS A 52 47.97 8.67 27.82
C LYS A 52 46.68 7.90 27.52
N ASP A 53 45.78 8.52 26.76
CA ASP A 53 44.68 7.83 26.09
C ASP A 53 45.26 6.74 25.19
N ILE A 54 45.50 5.56 25.75
CA ILE A 54 45.63 4.33 24.99
C ILE A 54 44.24 4.01 24.47
N ASN A 55 43.89 4.69 23.39
CA ASN A 55 42.89 4.26 22.42
C ASN A 55 43.43 3.00 21.73
N GLU A 56 43.72 1.96 22.49
CA GLU A 56 44.09 0.66 21.96
C GLU A 56 42.91 0.16 21.14
N ARG A 57 43.15 -0.04 19.84
CA ARG A 57 42.23 -0.75 18.96
C ARG A 57 41.99 -2.14 19.54
N ASP A 58 40.89 -2.31 20.27
CA ASP A 58 40.49 -3.61 20.80
C ASP A 58 39.75 -4.37 19.68
N PRO A 59 40.31 -5.45 19.12
CA PRO A 59 39.67 -6.22 18.05
C PRO A 59 38.30 -6.76 18.47
N TRP A 60 38.08 -6.99 19.78
CA TRP A 60 36.79 -7.41 20.31
C TRP A 60 35.71 -6.33 20.18
N ARG A 61 36.08 -5.04 20.17
CA ARG A 61 35.10 -3.96 19.93
C ARG A 61 34.64 -3.96 18.49
N TRP A 62 35.56 -4.19 17.54
CA TRP A 62 35.22 -4.34 16.13
C TRP A 62 34.34 -5.57 15.88
N LEU A 63 34.62 -6.69 16.57
CA LEU A 63 33.74 -7.86 16.53
C LEU A 63 32.33 -7.52 17.00
N VAL A 64 32.16 -6.77 18.10
CA VAL A 64 30.83 -6.38 18.58
C VAL A 64 30.12 -5.43 17.61
N TYR A 65 30.82 -4.45 17.02
CA TYR A 65 30.24 -3.62 15.96
C TYR A 65 29.77 -4.45 14.77
N PHE A 66 30.59 -5.42 14.34
CA PHE A 66 30.21 -6.35 13.28
C PHE A 66 28.98 -7.17 13.66
N LEU A 67 28.92 -7.72 14.89
CA LEU A 67 27.76 -8.49 15.34
C LEU A 67 26.49 -7.65 15.42
N ILE A 68 26.57 -6.39 15.86
CA ILE A 68 25.42 -5.47 15.86
C ILE A 68 24.96 -5.21 14.42
N ALA A 69 25.88 -4.90 13.50
CA ALA A 69 25.54 -4.65 12.10
C ALA A 69 24.94 -5.89 11.43
N ALA A 70 25.56 -7.06 11.62
CA ALA A 70 25.08 -8.33 11.12
C ALA A 70 23.70 -8.67 11.68
N PHE A 71 23.46 -8.42 12.97
CA PHE A 71 22.15 -8.62 13.59
C PHE A 71 21.10 -7.69 12.99
N VAL A 72 21.37 -6.38 12.84
CA VAL A 72 20.41 -5.44 12.26
C VAL A 72 20.07 -5.81 10.82
N ILE A 73 21.07 -6.16 10.00
CA ILE A 73 20.87 -6.58 8.61
C ILE A 73 20.09 -7.90 8.56
N GLY A 74 20.53 -8.93 9.30
CA GLY A 74 19.87 -10.24 9.33
C GLY A 74 18.45 -10.18 9.86
N PHE A 75 18.21 -9.35 10.88
CA PHE A 75 16.87 -9.10 11.42
C PHE A 75 15.97 -8.41 10.39
N THR A 76 16.51 -7.45 9.63
CA THR A 76 15.73 -6.77 8.58
C THR A 76 15.37 -7.74 7.46
N ILE A 77 16.33 -8.55 6.99
CA ILE A 77 16.09 -9.57 5.96
C ILE A 77 15.03 -10.58 6.43
N TRP A 78 15.09 -10.97 7.70
CA TRP A 78 14.12 -11.89 8.28
C TRP A 78 12.70 -11.30 8.36
N GLN A 79 12.57 -10.00 8.64
CA GLN A 79 11.28 -9.35 8.81
C GLN A 79 10.63 -8.91 7.49
N VAL A 80 11.43 -8.46 6.52
CA VAL A 80 10.95 -7.83 5.28
C VAL A 80 11.06 -8.77 4.07
N GLY A 81 12.04 -9.67 4.06
CA GLY A 81 12.35 -10.53 2.92
C GLY A 81 13.79 -10.36 2.43
N ALA A 82 14.23 -11.29 1.57
CA ALA A 82 15.62 -11.41 1.10
C ALA A 82 15.94 -10.61 -0.17
N ASP A 83 15.21 -9.53 -0.43
CA ASP A 83 15.44 -8.67 -1.59
C ASP A 83 16.59 -7.69 -1.32
N TRP A 84 17.32 -7.32 -2.38
CA TRP A 84 18.45 -6.38 -2.27
C TRP A 84 18.00 -5.00 -1.76
N GLU A 85 16.74 -4.64 -2.02
CA GLU A 85 16.09 -3.42 -1.55
C GLU A 85 15.95 -3.38 -0.02
N THR A 86 15.94 -4.54 0.64
CA THR A 86 15.86 -4.64 2.10
C THR A 86 17.09 -4.02 2.79
N LEU A 87 18.23 -3.85 2.10
CA LEU A 87 19.40 -3.14 2.64
C LEU A 87 19.22 -1.63 2.76
N TYR A 88 18.21 -1.04 2.11
CA TYR A 88 17.92 0.39 2.25
C TYR A 88 17.49 0.76 3.67
N PHE A 89 16.78 -0.13 4.34
CA PHE A 89 16.29 0.12 5.70
C PHE A 89 17.40 0.28 6.75
N PRO A 90 18.35 -0.67 6.93
CA PRO A 90 19.45 -0.50 7.87
C PRO A 90 20.34 0.70 7.49
N LEU A 91 20.51 0.97 6.20
CA LEU A 91 21.21 2.17 5.73
C LEU A 91 20.47 3.44 6.15
N ALA A 92 19.16 3.51 5.99
CA ALA A 92 18.33 4.64 6.39
C ALA A 92 18.37 4.87 7.92
N ILE A 93 18.36 3.81 8.72
CA ILE A 93 18.55 3.90 10.18
C ILE A 93 19.92 4.50 10.50
N ALA A 94 20.99 4.01 9.88
CA ALA A 94 22.34 4.50 10.11
C ALA A 94 22.47 5.99 9.71
N VAL A 95 21.90 6.38 8.57
CA VAL A 95 21.85 7.77 8.11
C VAL A 95 21.02 8.63 9.06
N GLY A 96 19.85 8.17 9.51
CA GLY A 96 19.00 8.90 10.47
C GLY A 96 19.70 9.13 11.80
N LEU A 97 20.38 8.12 12.35
CA LEU A 97 21.20 8.24 13.55
C LEU A 97 22.38 9.20 13.35
N ALA A 98 23.03 9.15 12.18
CA ALA A 98 24.12 10.05 11.84
C ALA A 98 23.65 11.51 11.72
N ILE A 99 22.49 11.75 11.10
CA ILE A 99 21.85 13.07 11.03
C ILE A 99 21.54 13.55 12.45
N LEU A 100 20.90 12.72 13.28
CA LEU A 100 20.56 13.08 14.66
C LEU A 100 21.81 13.45 15.49
N ALA A 101 22.82 12.60 15.46
CA ALA A 101 24.10 12.85 16.13
C ALA A 101 24.81 14.09 15.55
N GLY A 102 24.74 14.28 14.23
CA GLY A 102 25.25 15.44 13.51
C GLY A 102 24.57 16.73 13.95
N THR A 103 23.24 16.76 14.05
CA THR A 103 22.48 17.90 14.57
C THR A 103 22.80 18.19 16.04
N ALA A 104 22.94 17.16 16.88
CA ALA A 104 23.32 17.34 18.27
C ALA A 104 24.75 17.91 18.41
N ALA A 105 25.68 17.43 17.58
CA ALA A 105 27.05 17.93 17.53
C ALA A 105 27.11 19.37 16.99
N LEU A 106 26.33 19.68 15.95
CA LEU A 106 26.20 21.01 15.37
C LEU A 106 25.61 21.98 16.40
N LEU A 107 24.57 21.58 17.14
CA LEU A 107 23.98 22.40 18.19
C LEU A 107 25.00 22.67 19.30
N LYS A 108 25.73 21.65 19.75
CA LYS A 108 26.82 21.81 20.73
C LYS A 108 27.91 22.76 20.23
N TRP A 109 28.29 22.65 18.96
CA TRP A 109 29.26 23.53 18.32
C TRP A 109 28.73 24.97 18.20
N ALA A 110 27.48 25.15 17.77
CA ALA A 110 26.84 26.45 17.60
C ALA A 110 26.73 27.19 18.94
N VAL A 111 26.31 26.48 20.00
CA VAL A 111 26.24 27.03 21.36
C VAL A 111 27.63 27.47 21.86
N LYS A 112 28.69 26.73 21.52
CA LYS A 112 30.07 27.11 21.86
C LYS A 112 30.55 28.31 21.03
N LYS A 113 30.23 28.35 19.74
CA LYS A 113 30.73 29.36 18.79
C LYS A 113 30.03 30.71 18.94
N PHE A 114 28.71 30.70 19.12
CA PHE A 114 27.87 31.90 19.28
C PHE A 114 27.54 32.19 20.75
N PHE A 115 28.45 31.79 21.65
CA PHE A 115 28.23 31.90 23.08
C PHE A 115 27.96 33.35 23.49
N PRO A 116 26.80 33.68 24.08
CA PRO A 116 26.45 35.06 24.40
C PRO A 116 27.18 35.51 25.66
N VAL A 117 28.35 36.11 25.46
CA VAL A 117 29.24 36.57 26.55
C VAL A 117 28.56 37.64 27.44
N GLN A 118 27.58 38.36 26.90
CA GLN A 118 26.86 39.45 27.58
C GLN A 118 25.69 39.00 28.46
N TRP A 119 25.36 37.70 28.51
CA TRP A 119 24.25 37.20 29.34
C TRP A 119 24.58 37.17 30.84
N SER A 120 23.55 37.20 31.67
CA SER A 120 23.72 37.14 33.13
C SER A 120 24.45 35.87 33.56
N TYR A 121 25.13 35.92 34.71
CA TYR A 121 25.99 34.84 35.21
C TYR A 121 25.31 33.48 35.22
N VAL A 122 24.04 33.41 35.64
CA VAL A 122 23.26 32.18 35.75
C VAL A 122 23.09 31.49 34.39
N TRP A 123 22.66 32.23 33.36
CA TRP A 123 22.48 31.69 32.02
C TRP A 123 23.80 31.31 31.37
N ARG A 124 24.81 32.15 31.52
CA ARG A 124 26.17 31.90 31.01
C ARG A 124 26.74 30.60 31.57
N GLN A 125 26.62 30.40 32.88
CA GLN A 125 27.13 29.20 33.55
C GLN A 125 26.30 27.95 33.22
N GLY A 126 24.98 28.08 33.09
CA GLY A 126 24.10 26.96 32.68
C GLY A 126 24.43 26.44 31.28
N ILE A 127 24.60 27.35 30.31
CA ILE A 127 24.92 26.99 28.92
C ILE A 127 26.36 26.49 28.77
N ALA A 128 27.29 27.05 29.55
CA ALA A 128 28.69 26.61 29.56
C ALA A 128 28.86 25.11 29.89
N ASN A 129 27.95 24.55 30.69
CA ASN A 129 27.94 23.12 30.96
C ASN A 129 27.74 22.30 29.67
N LEU A 130 26.90 22.74 28.72
CA LEU A 130 26.52 21.97 27.53
C LEU A 130 27.68 21.63 26.59
N TYR A 131 28.72 22.48 26.53
CA TYR A 131 29.86 22.26 25.63
C TYR A 131 31.17 21.88 26.35
N ARG A 132 31.17 21.75 27.68
CA ARG A 132 32.38 21.45 28.46
C ARG A 132 33.00 20.09 28.05
N PRO A 133 34.35 19.96 27.99
CA PRO A 133 35.01 18.69 27.76
C PRO A 133 34.56 17.64 28.78
N ASN A 134 34.41 16.39 28.33
CA ASN A 134 33.92 15.25 29.12
C ASN A 134 32.45 15.33 29.61
N ASN A 135 31.59 16.16 28.99
CA ASN A 135 30.15 16.17 29.29
C ASN A 135 29.35 15.17 28.40
N GLN A 136 28.29 14.60 28.97
CA GLN A 136 27.36 13.64 28.36
C GLN A 136 26.25 14.30 27.52
N THR A 137 26.34 15.61 27.24
CA THR A 137 25.31 16.36 26.48
C THR A 137 24.99 15.75 25.12
N LEU A 138 25.99 15.27 24.37
CA LEU A 138 25.77 14.63 23.08
C LEU A 138 24.98 13.33 23.24
N LEU A 139 25.36 12.49 24.20
CA LEU A 139 24.67 11.24 24.49
C LEU A 139 23.22 11.52 24.90
N LEU A 140 23.00 12.47 25.81
CA LEU A 140 21.67 12.83 26.31
C LEU A 140 20.78 13.41 25.20
N LEU A 141 21.31 14.31 24.36
CA LEU A 141 20.58 14.86 23.21
C LEU A 141 20.21 13.77 22.20
N VAL A 142 21.13 12.84 21.90
CA VAL A 142 20.85 11.73 20.98
C VAL A 142 19.83 10.77 21.58
N SER A 143 19.93 10.41 22.87
CA SER A 143 18.98 9.52 23.54
C SER A 143 17.58 10.14 23.65
N VAL A 144 17.48 11.39 24.09
CA VAL A 144 16.19 12.10 24.18
C VAL A 144 15.62 12.33 22.79
N GLY A 145 16.44 12.78 21.84
CA GLY A 145 16.03 13.01 20.45
C GLY A 145 15.52 11.73 19.77
N LEU A 146 16.18 10.59 19.98
CA LEU A 146 15.72 9.29 19.50
C LEU A 146 14.37 8.92 20.13
N GLY A 147 14.21 9.10 21.44
CA GLY A 147 12.95 8.85 22.14
C GLY A 147 11.80 9.71 21.61
N THR A 148 12.05 11.01 21.43
CA THR A 148 11.08 11.93 20.84
C THR A 148 10.75 11.54 19.40
N ALA A 149 11.76 11.20 18.57
CA ALA A 149 11.54 10.78 17.19
C ALA A 149 10.66 9.52 17.09
N LEU A 150 10.88 8.53 17.97
CA LEU A 150 10.05 7.33 18.01
C LEU A 150 8.59 7.63 18.38
N ILE A 151 8.38 8.46 19.41
CA ILE A 151 7.03 8.87 19.82
C ILE A 151 6.35 9.68 18.72
N SER A 152 7.04 10.67 18.14
CA SER A 152 6.53 11.47 17.02
C SER A 152 6.19 10.60 15.81
N ASN A 153 7.02 9.61 15.48
CA ASN A 153 6.74 8.68 14.40
C ASN A 153 5.48 7.85 14.68
N MET A 154 5.29 7.40 15.92
CA MET A 154 4.06 6.69 16.31
C MET A 154 2.81 7.56 16.10
N PHE A 155 2.85 8.83 16.52
CA PHE A 155 1.75 9.77 16.28
C PHE A 155 1.56 10.06 14.79
N PHE A 156 2.64 10.20 14.04
CA PHE A 156 2.58 10.42 12.60
C PHE A 156 1.94 9.25 11.86
N VAL A 157 2.35 8.02 12.16
CA VAL A 157 1.74 6.81 11.59
C VAL A 157 0.27 6.71 11.98
N ARG A 158 -0.07 6.99 13.25
CA ARG A 158 -1.48 7.02 13.69
C ARG A 158 -2.29 8.02 12.88
N GLU A 159 -1.79 9.23 12.71
CA GLU A 159 -2.48 10.29 11.97
C GLU A 159 -2.64 9.94 10.50
N LEU A 160 -1.60 9.38 9.87
CA LEU A 160 -1.68 8.87 8.49
C LEU A 160 -2.77 7.80 8.34
N LEU A 161 -2.84 6.85 9.28
CA LEU A 161 -3.88 5.81 9.27
C LEU A 161 -5.27 6.40 9.46
N LEU A 162 -5.45 7.35 10.39
CA LEU A 162 -6.71 8.03 10.61
C LEU A 162 -7.18 8.80 9.38
N GLN A 163 -6.27 9.56 8.75
CA GLN A 163 -6.58 10.30 7.53
C GLN A 163 -6.93 9.38 6.37
N GLN A 164 -6.28 8.22 6.25
CA GLN A 164 -6.63 7.24 5.24
C GLN A 164 -8.03 6.67 5.46
N VAL A 165 -8.36 6.28 6.70
CA VAL A 165 -9.69 5.75 7.06
C VAL A 165 -10.78 6.82 6.88
N GLU A 166 -10.52 8.06 7.27
CA GLU A 166 -11.47 9.17 7.11
C GLU A 166 -11.75 9.45 5.63
N LYS A 167 -10.73 9.46 4.77
CA LYS A 167 -10.92 9.59 3.31
C LYS A 167 -11.83 8.49 2.75
N THR A 168 -11.65 7.24 3.18
CA THR A 168 -12.51 6.12 2.77
C THR A 168 -13.93 6.21 3.36
N THR A 169 -14.10 6.89 4.50
CA THR A 169 -15.40 7.00 5.21
C THR A 169 -16.16 8.30 4.90
N SER A 170 -15.61 9.19 4.07
CA SER A 170 -16.27 10.42 3.61
C SER A 170 -17.70 10.11 3.17
N GLY A 171 -18.70 10.80 3.73
CA GLY A 171 -20.14 10.45 3.67
C GLY A 171 -20.83 10.46 2.30
N ASN A 172 -20.09 10.39 1.20
CA ASN A 172 -20.58 10.30 -0.17
C ASN A 172 -19.92 9.13 -0.94
N GLN A 173 -19.39 8.12 -0.23
CA GLN A 173 -18.89 6.89 -0.84
C GLN A 173 -19.95 5.78 -0.78
N PRO A 174 -20.08 4.97 -1.84
CA PRO A 174 -20.96 3.82 -1.82
C PRO A 174 -20.46 2.77 -0.83
N ASN A 175 -21.38 2.16 -0.08
CA ASN A 175 -21.08 1.11 0.90
C ASN A 175 -21.83 -0.19 0.64
N ILE A 176 -22.66 -0.23 -0.42
CA ILE A 176 -23.37 -1.41 -0.87
C ILE A 176 -23.18 -1.54 -2.39
N LEU A 177 -22.75 -2.73 -2.80
CA LEU A 177 -22.63 -3.15 -4.19
C LEU A 177 -23.77 -4.11 -4.52
N LEU A 178 -24.54 -3.77 -5.54
CA LEU A 178 -25.50 -4.66 -6.16
C LEU A 178 -24.91 -5.14 -7.48
N PHE A 179 -24.87 -6.45 -7.69
CA PHE A 179 -24.28 -7.04 -8.90
C PHE A 179 -25.18 -8.11 -9.50
N ASP A 180 -24.85 -8.55 -10.71
CA ASP A 180 -25.64 -9.50 -11.51
C ASP A 180 -27.09 -9.05 -11.78
N ILE A 181 -27.33 -7.74 -11.84
CA ILE A 181 -28.66 -7.22 -12.18
C ILE A 181 -28.88 -7.30 -13.70
N GLN A 182 -29.86 -8.07 -14.16
CA GLN A 182 -30.20 -8.11 -15.58
C GLN A 182 -30.81 -6.77 -16.03
N GLN A 183 -30.66 -6.42 -17.33
CA GLN A 183 -31.20 -5.16 -17.87
C GLN A 183 -32.71 -4.99 -17.61
N ALA A 184 -33.49 -6.06 -17.67
CA ALA A 184 -34.93 -6.04 -17.39
C ALA A 184 -35.27 -5.80 -15.91
N GLN A 185 -34.32 -6.00 -15.00
CA GLN A 185 -34.48 -5.88 -13.55
C GLN A 185 -34.10 -4.50 -13.01
N VAL A 186 -33.35 -3.72 -13.77
CA VAL A 186 -32.89 -2.37 -13.41
C VAL A 186 -34.01 -1.48 -12.84
N PRO A 187 -35.20 -1.37 -13.47
CA PRO A 187 -36.27 -0.52 -12.93
C PRO A 187 -36.83 -1.01 -11.58
N GLN A 188 -36.81 -2.33 -11.36
CA GLN A 188 -37.35 -2.94 -10.14
C GLN A 188 -36.38 -2.74 -8.98
N VAL A 189 -35.09 -3.00 -9.21
CA VAL A 189 -34.03 -2.78 -8.21
C VAL A 189 -34.02 -1.31 -7.77
N LYS A 190 -34.15 -0.38 -8.73
CA LYS A 190 -34.24 1.05 -8.45
C LYS A 190 -35.45 1.39 -7.56
N ALA A 191 -36.62 0.80 -7.83
CA ALA A 191 -37.80 1.02 -6.99
C ALA A 191 -37.62 0.52 -5.55
N VAL A 192 -36.92 -0.61 -5.35
CA VAL A 192 -36.57 -1.09 -4.01
C VAL A 192 -35.62 -0.11 -3.32
N MET A 193 -34.57 0.35 -4.01
CA MET A 193 -33.63 1.33 -3.46
C MET A 193 -34.34 2.63 -3.05
N ASP A 194 -35.23 3.14 -3.90
CA ASP A 194 -36.03 4.33 -3.64
C ASP A 194 -36.94 4.12 -2.41
N SER A 195 -37.49 2.91 -2.19
CA SER A 195 -38.33 2.61 -1.02
C SER A 195 -37.58 2.64 0.33
N PHE A 196 -36.26 2.51 0.30
CA PHE A 196 -35.38 2.58 1.47
C PHE A 196 -34.64 3.91 1.57
N ASP A 197 -34.99 4.93 0.78
CA ASP A 197 -34.28 6.22 0.69
C ASP A 197 -32.79 6.07 0.36
N MET A 198 -32.44 5.08 -0.47
CA MET A 198 -31.06 4.79 -0.83
C MET A 198 -30.70 5.36 -2.21
N PRO A 199 -29.80 6.36 -2.31
CA PRO A 199 -29.49 7.01 -3.57
C PRO A 199 -28.73 6.09 -4.53
N LEU A 200 -29.12 6.09 -5.80
CA LEU A 200 -28.31 5.46 -6.86
C LEU A 200 -27.09 6.35 -7.15
N MET A 201 -25.94 5.96 -6.58
CA MET A 201 -24.68 6.68 -6.71
C MET A 201 -24.02 6.40 -8.07
N ARG A 202 -24.10 5.15 -8.53
CA ARG A 202 -23.57 4.75 -9.84
C ARG A 202 -24.29 3.55 -10.40
N HIS A 203 -24.40 3.52 -11.73
CA HIS A 203 -24.90 2.39 -12.49
C HIS A 203 -23.86 2.07 -13.57
N VAL A 204 -23.33 0.86 -13.54
CA VAL A 204 -22.27 0.39 -14.44
C VAL A 204 -22.77 -0.82 -15.21
N PRO A 205 -22.99 -0.72 -16.52
CA PRO A 205 -23.28 -1.87 -17.37
C PRO A 205 -21.99 -2.66 -17.61
N ILE A 206 -22.09 -3.97 -17.51
CA ILE A 206 -20.99 -4.91 -17.71
C ILE A 206 -21.38 -5.98 -18.71
N THR A 207 -20.42 -6.35 -19.55
CA THR A 207 -20.53 -7.47 -20.50
C THR A 207 -19.29 -8.34 -20.33
N ARG A 208 -19.44 -9.65 -20.52
CA ARG A 208 -18.31 -10.57 -20.57
C ARG A 208 -17.87 -10.72 -22.02
N LEU A 209 -16.56 -10.70 -22.24
CA LEU A 209 -15.94 -10.89 -23.54
C LEU A 209 -14.76 -11.84 -23.39
N GLU A 210 -14.63 -12.79 -24.31
CA GLU A 210 -13.47 -13.68 -24.39
C GLU A 210 -12.43 -13.10 -25.36
N LEU A 211 -11.13 -13.23 -25.05
CA LEU A 211 -10.09 -12.89 -26.02
C LEU A 211 -10.06 -13.95 -27.13
N ALA A 212 -10.06 -13.50 -28.39
CA ALA A 212 -9.98 -14.39 -29.55
C ALA A 212 -8.62 -14.29 -30.25
N THR A 213 -8.18 -13.06 -30.51
CA THR A 213 -6.89 -12.79 -31.15
C THR A 213 -6.21 -11.58 -30.54
N LEU A 214 -4.90 -11.65 -30.43
CA LEU A 214 -4.05 -10.53 -30.05
C LEU A 214 -3.14 -10.25 -31.25
N ASN A 215 -3.27 -9.06 -31.82
CA ASN A 215 -2.70 -8.69 -33.11
C ASN A 215 -3.07 -9.68 -34.23
N ALA A 216 -2.11 -10.44 -34.73
CA ALA A 216 -2.31 -11.43 -35.79
C ALA A 216 -2.45 -12.87 -35.26
N ASP A 217 -2.14 -13.10 -33.99
CA ASP A 217 -2.02 -14.43 -33.40
C ASP A 217 -3.30 -14.80 -32.65
N SER A 218 -3.71 -16.06 -32.79
CA SER A 218 -4.88 -16.57 -32.07
C SER A 218 -4.51 -16.92 -30.62
N VAL A 219 -5.44 -16.71 -29.69
CA VAL A 219 -5.24 -17.10 -28.28
C VAL A 219 -4.87 -18.58 -28.16
N ALA A 220 -5.46 -19.46 -28.97
CA ALA A 220 -5.14 -20.88 -28.98
C ALA A 220 -3.67 -21.20 -29.36
N GLN A 221 -3.04 -20.36 -30.19
CA GLN A 221 -1.61 -20.48 -30.51
C GLN A 221 -0.75 -19.93 -29.37
N LEU A 222 -1.08 -18.73 -28.87
CA LEU A 222 -0.35 -18.09 -27.78
C LEU A 222 -0.30 -18.93 -26.50
N VAL A 223 -1.39 -19.66 -26.20
CA VAL A 223 -1.45 -20.59 -25.07
C VAL A 223 -0.53 -21.80 -25.26
N GLN A 224 -0.30 -22.26 -26.50
CA GLN A 224 0.63 -23.37 -26.77
C GLN A 224 2.09 -22.93 -26.72
N ASP A 225 2.36 -21.67 -27.10
CA ASP A 225 3.70 -21.10 -27.11
C ASP A 225 4.12 -20.56 -25.73
N SER A 226 3.16 -20.28 -24.85
CA SER A 226 3.43 -19.83 -23.48
C SER A 226 4.01 -20.97 -22.62
N THR A 227 4.98 -20.61 -21.79
CA THR A 227 5.57 -21.50 -20.78
C THR A 227 5.24 -21.05 -19.35
N ASP A 228 4.54 -19.92 -19.20
CA ASP A 228 4.10 -19.37 -17.92
C ASP A 228 2.59 -19.60 -17.76
N GLU A 229 2.22 -20.32 -16.70
CA GLU A 229 0.82 -20.58 -16.33
C GLU A 229 0.07 -19.27 -16.06
N LEU A 230 0.74 -18.26 -15.48
CA LEU A 230 0.11 -16.99 -15.17
C LEU A 230 -0.25 -16.21 -16.44
N GLU A 231 0.62 -16.22 -17.46
CA GLU A 231 0.32 -15.58 -18.75
C GLU A 231 -0.83 -16.28 -19.48
N THR A 232 -0.90 -17.61 -19.34
CA THR A 232 -1.98 -18.44 -19.89
C THR A 232 -3.35 -18.08 -19.30
N ASP A 233 -3.39 -17.79 -17.99
CA ASP A 233 -4.63 -17.33 -17.33
C ASP A 233 -5.09 -15.99 -17.89
N TYR A 234 -4.19 -15.04 -18.17
CA TYR A 234 -4.56 -13.76 -18.79
C TYR A 234 -5.09 -13.94 -20.21
N LEU A 235 -4.62 -14.92 -20.96
CA LEU A 235 -5.09 -15.19 -22.33
C LEU A 235 -6.46 -15.87 -22.38
N THR A 236 -6.77 -16.72 -21.39
CA THR A 236 -7.95 -17.61 -21.42
C THR A 236 -9.12 -17.16 -20.54
N GLN A 237 -8.92 -16.18 -19.66
CA GLN A 237 -9.99 -15.67 -18.80
C GLN A 237 -11.08 -14.90 -19.55
N ASP A 238 -12.30 -14.96 -19.01
CA ASP A 238 -13.40 -14.09 -19.41
C ASP A 238 -13.18 -12.68 -18.85
N TYR A 239 -13.09 -11.69 -19.73
CA TYR A 239 -12.96 -10.31 -19.32
C TYR A 239 -14.32 -9.70 -19.08
N GLN A 240 -14.58 -9.27 -17.84
CA GLN A 240 -15.65 -8.34 -17.56
C GLN A 240 -15.22 -6.95 -18.04
N VAL A 241 -15.99 -6.40 -18.97
CA VAL A 241 -15.73 -5.10 -19.59
C VAL A 241 -16.91 -4.17 -19.38
N THR A 242 -16.63 -2.87 -19.41
CA THR A 242 -17.66 -1.83 -19.35
C THR A 242 -17.43 -0.80 -20.44
N TYR A 243 -18.36 0.13 -20.59
CA TYR A 243 -18.22 1.30 -21.44
C TYR A 243 -18.60 2.57 -20.68
N ARG A 244 -17.93 3.68 -20.98
CA ARG A 244 -18.25 5.01 -20.43
C ARG A 244 -17.53 6.13 -21.17
N ASP A 245 -18.03 7.34 -21.00
CA ASP A 245 -17.48 8.55 -21.60
C ASP A 245 -16.42 9.26 -20.72
N THR A 246 -16.33 8.93 -19.45
CA THR A 246 -15.57 9.69 -18.44
C THR A 246 -14.57 8.81 -17.70
N LEU A 247 -13.42 9.37 -17.34
CA LEU A 247 -12.41 8.73 -16.48
C LEU A 247 -12.83 8.85 -15.00
N LEU A 248 -12.60 7.82 -14.17
CA LEU A 248 -12.89 7.90 -12.74
C LEU A 248 -11.76 8.62 -12.01
N ASP A 249 -12.06 9.21 -10.85
CA ASP A 249 -11.07 9.88 -10.00
C ASP A 249 -9.96 8.94 -9.50
N THR A 250 -10.23 7.63 -9.49
CA THR A 250 -9.30 6.57 -9.10
C THR A 250 -8.40 6.12 -10.23
N GLU A 251 -8.55 6.68 -11.44
CA GLU A 251 -7.82 6.24 -12.62
C GLU A 251 -6.98 7.35 -13.20
N LYS A 252 -5.85 6.95 -13.78
CA LYS A 252 -4.94 7.87 -14.46
C LYS A 252 -4.48 7.27 -15.77
N ILE A 253 -4.52 8.05 -16.84
CA ILE A 253 -3.94 7.63 -18.11
C ILE A 253 -2.43 7.70 -17.99
N VAL A 254 -1.76 6.56 -18.20
CA VAL A 254 -0.31 6.44 -18.24
C VAL A 254 0.19 6.79 -19.64
N SER A 255 -0.51 6.29 -20.66
CA SER A 255 -0.15 6.51 -22.05
C SER A 255 -1.36 6.50 -22.99
N GLY A 256 -1.23 7.17 -24.14
CA GLY A 256 -2.26 7.22 -25.18
C GLY A 256 -3.32 8.29 -24.95
N LYS A 257 -4.50 8.08 -25.53
CA LYS A 257 -5.61 9.04 -25.50
C LYS A 257 -6.91 8.36 -25.13
N TRP A 258 -7.65 8.94 -24.18
CA TRP A 258 -8.98 8.48 -23.82
C TRP A 258 -9.99 8.83 -24.93
N HIS A 259 -10.75 7.82 -25.36
CA HIS A 259 -11.79 7.97 -26.38
C HIS A 259 -13.17 7.79 -25.73
N THR A 260 -14.02 8.80 -25.85
CA THR A 260 -15.35 8.81 -25.18
C THR A 260 -16.44 8.16 -26.02
N LYS A 261 -16.34 8.28 -27.34
CA LYS A 261 -17.30 7.75 -28.31
C LYS A 261 -16.57 7.08 -29.46
N GLN A 262 -17.24 6.14 -30.12
CA GLN A 262 -16.72 5.52 -31.32
C GLN A 262 -16.47 6.58 -32.41
N PRO A 263 -15.23 6.73 -32.89
CA PRO A 263 -14.95 7.64 -33.99
C PRO A 263 -15.61 7.20 -35.30
N LYS A 264 -15.82 8.16 -36.21
CA LYS A 264 -16.54 7.96 -37.49
C LYS A 264 -15.80 7.07 -38.49
N ASP A 265 -14.55 6.77 -38.22
CA ASP A 265 -13.70 5.83 -38.97
C ASP A 265 -14.07 4.36 -38.71
N GLY A 266 -15.02 4.09 -37.80
CA GLY A 266 -15.53 2.75 -37.49
C GLY A 266 -14.61 1.95 -36.57
N LYS A 267 -13.44 2.49 -36.19
CA LYS A 267 -12.51 1.83 -35.26
C LYS A 267 -13.00 2.01 -33.82
N ILE A 268 -12.84 0.98 -33.01
CA ILE A 268 -13.19 1.02 -31.58
C ILE A 268 -11.87 1.15 -30.81
N TYR A 269 -11.67 2.30 -30.16
CA TYR A 269 -10.50 2.53 -29.32
C TYR A 269 -10.82 2.21 -27.86
N VAL A 270 -10.14 1.23 -27.29
CA VAL A 270 -10.36 0.74 -25.92
C VAL A 270 -9.24 1.17 -25.00
N SER A 271 -9.58 1.45 -23.74
CA SER A 271 -8.60 1.66 -22.68
C SER A 271 -8.34 0.38 -21.90
N VAL A 272 -7.07 -0.04 -21.80
CA VAL A 272 -6.64 -1.23 -21.04
C VAL A 272 -5.98 -0.84 -19.72
N GLN A 273 -6.13 -1.67 -18.69
CA GLN A 273 -5.41 -1.51 -17.43
C GLN A 273 -3.92 -1.85 -17.60
N GLU A 274 -3.03 -1.05 -17.00
CA GLU A 274 -1.57 -1.21 -17.08
C GLU A 274 -1.11 -2.63 -16.75
N GLY A 275 -1.53 -3.21 -15.61
CA GLY A 275 -1.13 -4.58 -15.26
C GLY A 275 -1.58 -5.65 -16.28
N VAL A 276 -2.68 -5.44 -16.99
CA VAL A 276 -3.12 -6.35 -18.07
C VAL A 276 -2.31 -6.09 -19.35
N ALA A 277 -2.03 -4.82 -19.65
CA ALA A 277 -1.20 -4.45 -20.78
C ALA A 277 0.21 -5.01 -20.65
N ASP A 278 0.83 -4.91 -19.47
CA ASP A 278 2.17 -5.43 -19.21
C ASP A 278 2.23 -6.95 -19.34
N LYS A 279 1.22 -7.66 -18.82
CA LYS A 279 1.15 -9.13 -18.86
C LYS A 279 0.88 -9.68 -20.25
N LEU A 280 0.07 -8.97 -21.05
CA LEU A 280 -0.22 -9.33 -22.43
C LEU A 280 0.74 -8.65 -23.43
N GLN A 281 1.74 -7.90 -22.95
CA GLN A 281 2.70 -7.14 -23.76
C GLN A 281 2.03 -6.24 -24.81
N LEU A 282 0.93 -5.58 -24.43
CA LEU A 282 0.13 -4.74 -25.30
C LEU A 282 0.67 -3.32 -25.39
N GLU A 283 0.81 -2.82 -26.60
CA GLU A 283 1.17 -1.42 -26.87
C GLU A 283 -0.01 -0.62 -27.44
N ILE A 284 0.14 0.71 -27.47
CA ILE A 284 -0.86 1.59 -28.07
C ILE A 284 -0.87 1.41 -29.58
N GLY A 285 -2.05 1.18 -30.14
CA GLY A 285 -2.24 0.91 -31.56
C GLY A 285 -2.39 -0.58 -31.88
N ASP A 286 -2.12 -1.47 -30.93
CA ASP A 286 -2.32 -2.91 -31.09
C ASP A 286 -3.80 -3.24 -31.27
N SER A 287 -4.05 -4.31 -32.04
CA SER A 287 -5.39 -4.76 -32.39
C SER A 287 -5.76 -5.99 -31.58
N ILE A 288 -6.89 -5.96 -30.87
CA ILE A 288 -7.42 -7.11 -30.15
C ILE A 288 -8.77 -7.49 -30.77
N SER A 289 -9.03 -8.78 -30.92
CA SER A 289 -10.38 -9.26 -31.23
C SER A 289 -10.94 -9.97 -30.02
N PHE A 290 -12.11 -9.52 -29.58
CA PHE A 290 -12.92 -10.24 -28.61
C PHE A 290 -13.97 -11.10 -29.32
N PHE A 291 -14.36 -12.20 -28.70
CA PHE A 291 -15.44 -13.06 -29.15
C PHE A 291 -16.55 -13.10 -28.09
N GLU A 292 -17.79 -12.94 -28.55
CA GLU A 292 -18.98 -13.05 -27.69
C GLU A 292 -20.20 -13.37 -28.57
N ASN A 293 -21.01 -14.36 -28.18
CA ASN A 293 -22.24 -14.77 -28.88
C ASN A 293 -22.09 -14.91 -30.41
N ASN A 294 -21.03 -15.59 -30.85
CA ASN A 294 -20.74 -15.83 -32.27
C ASN A 294 -20.44 -14.56 -33.08
N ARG A 295 -20.00 -13.48 -32.42
CA ARG A 295 -19.56 -12.22 -33.02
C ARG A 295 -18.15 -11.89 -32.58
N ASN A 296 -17.31 -11.46 -33.54
CA ASN A 296 -16.00 -10.91 -33.27
C ASN A 296 -16.07 -9.38 -33.19
N ILE A 297 -15.50 -8.81 -32.12
CA ILE A 297 -15.36 -7.37 -31.94
C ILE A 297 -13.88 -7.03 -32.04
N ARG A 298 -13.48 -6.39 -33.14
CA ARG A 298 -12.11 -5.92 -33.30
C ARG A 298 -11.98 -4.52 -32.71
N VAL A 299 -11.02 -4.36 -31.81
CA VAL A 299 -10.69 -3.12 -31.11
C VAL A 299 -9.22 -2.77 -31.27
N VAL A 300 -8.89 -1.52 -31.00
CA VAL A 300 -7.53 -1.01 -30.98
C VAL A 300 -7.23 -0.42 -29.61
N ILE A 301 -6.05 -0.67 -29.06
CA ILE A 301 -5.64 -0.04 -27.80
C ILE A 301 -5.43 1.46 -28.02
N GLY A 302 -6.30 2.28 -27.44
CA GLY A 302 -6.23 3.75 -27.52
C GLY A 302 -5.50 4.39 -26.35
N SER A 303 -5.61 3.78 -25.15
CA SER A 303 -4.94 4.25 -23.94
C SER A 303 -4.65 3.12 -22.95
N ILE A 304 -3.60 3.33 -22.15
CA ILE A 304 -3.25 2.49 -21.00
C ILE A 304 -3.51 3.31 -19.74
N ARG A 305 -4.24 2.72 -18.79
CA ARG A 305 -4.62 3.37 -17.52
C ARG A 305 -4.14 2.60 -16.30
N GLU A 306 -3.70 3.35 -15.31
CA GLU A 306 -3.42 2.89 -13.96
C GLU A 306 -4.69 3.07 -13.11
N HIS A 307 -4.94 2.13 -12.20
CA HIS A 307 -6.02 2.22 -11.22
C HIS A 307 -5.45 2.23 -9.80
N LYS A 308 -5.86 3.22 -9.00
CA LYS A 308 -5.51 3.31 -7.58
C LYS A 308 -6.53 2.55 -6.74
N GLU A 309 -6.07 1.56 -5.98
CA GLU A 309 -6.89 0.70 -5.11
C GLU A 309 -7.49 1.43 -3.87
N GLU A 310 -7.59 2.77 -3.88
CA GLU A 310 -7.96 3.56 -2.71
C GLU A 310 -9.48 3.66 -2.47
N MET A 311 -10.33 3.21 -3.40
CA MET A 311 -11.79 3.31 -3.27
C MET A 311 -12.52 2.03 -3.71
N LEU A 312 -13.66 1.77 -3.06
CA LEU A 312 -14.61 0.71 -3.41
C LEU A 312 -15.35 1.07 -4.71
N GLN A 313 -14.70 0.83 -5.84
CA GLN A 313 -15.29 1.03 -7.17
C GLN A 313 -14.98 -0.19 -8.04
N PRO A 314 -15.94 -0.67 -8.85
CA PRO A 314 -15.67 -1.71 -9.83
C PRO A 314 -14.56 -1.25 -10.79
N ASN A 315 -13.47 -2.01 -10.81
CA ASN A 315 -12.40 -1.84 -11.79
C ASN A 315 -12.60 -2.89 -12.90
N PHE A 316 -12.32 -2.49 -14.12
CA PHE A 316 -12.44 -3.33 -15.31
C PHE A 316 -11.09 -3.42 -15.99
N SER A 317 -10.76 -4.53 -16.65
CA SER A 317 -9.51 -4.64 -17.41
C SER A 317 -9.56 -3.83 -18.70
N PHE A 318 -10.73 -3.79 -19.35
CA PHE A 318 -10.97 -3.05 -20.58
C PHE A 318 -12.18 -2.12 -20.42
N VAL A 319 -12.03 -0.89 -20.91
CA VAL A 319 -13.10 0.12 -20.93
C VAL A 319 -13.31 0.60 -22.36
N PHE A 320 -14.53 0.41 -22.83
CA PHE A 320 -14.96 0.74 -24.18
C PHE A 320 -15.57 2.15 -24.25
N PRO A 321 -15.55 2.78 -25.43
CA PRO A 321 -16.30 4.01 -25.65
C PRO A 321 -17.80 3.71 -25.72
N GLU A 322 -18.63 4.69 -25.35
CA GLU A 322 -20.08 4.56 -25.40
C GLU A 322 -20.60 4.20 -26.80
N GLY A 323 -21.66 3.40 -26.85
CA GLY A 323 -22.31 2.95 -28.09
C GLY A 323 -21.72 1.67 -28.69
N THR A 324 -20.63 1.14 -28.13
CA THR A 324 -19.96 -0.05 -28.69
C THR A 324 -20.61 -1.36 -28.24
N LEU A 325 -21.01 -1.43 -26.97
CA LEU A 325 -21.45 -2.67 -26.33
C LEU A 325 -22.98 -2.78 -26.18
N ASP A 326 -23.74 -1.80 -26.66
CA ASP A 326 -25.20 -1.69 -26.47
C ASP A 326 -25.99 -2.89 -27.02
N SER A 327 -25.44 -3.56 -28.03
CA SER A 327 -26.08 -4.74 -28.66
C SER A 327 -25.78 -6.08 -27.97
N PHE A 328 -24.88 -6.10 -26.98
CA PHE A 328 -24.49 -7.31 -26.27
C PHE A 328 -25.35 -7.53 -25.02
N PRO A 329 -25.48 -8.77 -24.53
CA PRO A 329 -26.08 -9.02 -23.22
C PRO A 329 -25.31 -8.25 -22.15
N GLN A 330 -26.05 -7.47 -21.36
CA GLN A 330 -25.51 -6.64 -20.29
C GLN A 330 -26.07 -7.08 -18.95
N MET A 331 -25.17 -7.27 -18.00
CA MET A 331 -25.47 -7.29 -16.58
C MET A 331 -25.16 -5.91 -16.01
N ASN A 332 -25.72 -5.57 -14.87
CA ASN A 332 -25.57 -4.24 -14.29
C ASN A 332 -25.06 -4.36 -12.87
N ILE A 333 -24.11 -3.49 -12.57
CA ILE A 333 -23.65 -3.21 -11.22
C ILE A 333 -24.26 -1.87 -10.80
N MET A 334 -24.84 -1.82 -9.61
CA MET A 334 -25.31 -0.58 -9.01
C MET A 334 -24.62 -0.35 -7.68
N LEU A 335 -24.15 0.87 -7.49
CA LEU A 335 -23.56 1.34 -6.24
C LEU A 335 -24.56 2.24 -5.54
N THR A 336 -24.75 1.98 -4.26
CA THR A 336 -25.66 2.75 -3.41
C THR A 336 -25.04 2.97 -2.03
N GLN A 337 -25.69 3.83 -1.26
CA GLN A 337 -25.26 4.20 0.08
C GLN A 337 -26.41 3.99 1.07
N ALA A 338 -26.12 3.24 2.13
CA ALA A 338 -26.97 3.16 3.32
C ALA A 338 -26.38 4.05 4.44
N ASP A 339 -27.23 4.83 5.09
CA ASP A 339 -26.84 5.72 6.19
C ASP A 339 -26.52 4.95 7.47
N SER A 340 -27.17 3.81 7.70
CA SER A 340 -26.96 2.96 8.89
C SER A 340 -26.78 1.48 8.57
N VAL A 341 -26.09 0.75 9.46
CA VAL A 341 -25.97 -0.72 9.37
C VAL A 341 -27.33 -1.40 9.44
N ARG A 342 -28.31 -0.81 10.14
CA ARG A 342 -29.67 -1.35 10.18
C ARG A 342 -30.35 -1.24 8.83
N GLN A 343 -30.23 -0.08 8.17
CA GLN A 343 -30.80 0.14 6.83
C GLN A 343 -30.18 -0.82 5.82
N SER A 344 -28.84 -1.02 5.84
CA SER A 344 -28.18 -1.97 4.95
C SER A 344 -28.68 -3.40 5.14
N VAL A 345 -28.84 -3.86 6.39
CA VAL A 345 -29.34 -5.21 6.69
C VAL A 345 -30.82 -5.36 6.29
N SER A 346 -31.66 -4.36 6.59
CA SER A 346 -33.07 -4.39 6.20
C SER A 346 -33.26 -4.38 4.69
N PHE A 347 -32.44 -3.60 3.97
CA PHE A 347 -32.43 -3.59 2.51
C PHE A 347 -31.99 -4.95 1.96
N GLN A 348 -30.90 -5.53 2.46
CA GLN A 348 -30.42 -6.85 2.02
C GLN A 348 -31.48 -7.94 2.24
N GLN A 349 -32.14 -7.96 3.39
CA GLN A 349 -33.23 -8.90 3.67
C GLN A 349 -34.44 -8.70 2.74
N ALA A 350 -34.84 -7.46 2.48
CA ALA A 350 -35.94 -7.16 1.56
C ALA A 350 -35.61 -7.58 0.13
N PHE A 351 -34.37 -7.31 -0.29
CA PHE A 351 -33.85 -7.70 -1.60
C PHE A 351 -33.80 -9.22 -1.77
N ASP A 352 -33.34 -9.96 -0.75
CA ASP A 352 -33.31 -11.42 -0.74
C ASP A 352 -34.71 -12.05 -0.71
N LEU A 353 -35.66 -11.41 -0.03
CA LEU A 353 -37.06 -11.87 -0.02
C LEU A 353 -37.74 -11.62 -1.37
N GLU A 354 -37.44 -10.50 -2.03
CA GLU A 354 -37.96 -10.19 -3.35
C GLU A 354 -37.32 -11.06 -4.45
N SER A 355 -36.03 -11.39 -4.31
CA SER A 355 -35.32 -12.34 -5.16
C SER A 355 -35.84 -13.77 -5.00
N SER A 356 -36.18 -14.19 -3.77
CA SER A 356 -36.67 -15.54 -3.45
C SER A 356 -38.14 -15.77 -3.84
N LYS A 357 -38.99 -14.73 -3.80
CA LYS A 357 -40.40 -14.81 -4.22
C LYS A 357 -40.58 -14.96 -5.73
N ARG A 358 -39.59 -14.54 -6.50
CA ARG A 358 -39.58 -14.68 -7.96
C ARG A 358 -38.68 -15.86 -8.30
N ASP A 359 -39.09 -16.68 -9.26
CA ASP A 359 -38.41 -17.91 -9.69
C ASP A 359 -36.88 -17.75 -9.65
N ARG A 360 -36.20 -18.54 -8.79
CA ARG A 360 -34.73 -18.50 -8.61
C ARG A 360 -33.95 -18.73 -9.90
N SER A 361 -34.60 -19.20 -10.97
CA SER A 361 -34.00 -19.30 -12.30
C SER A 361 -33.86 -17.95 -13.02
N ARG A 362 -34.52 -16.87 -12.57
CA ARG A 362 -34.60 -15.58 -13.27
C ARG A 362 -34.09 -14.37 -12.48
N PHE A 363 -33.90 -14.45 -11.16
CA PHE A 363 -33.43 -13.34 -10.33
C PHE A 363 -32.11 -13.71 -9.64
N TRP A 364 -31.00 -13.26 -10.22
CA TRP A 364 -29.64 -13.48 -9.72
C TRP A 364 -29.03 -12.13 -9.40
N ALA A 365 -29.54 -11.37 -8.43
CA ALA A 365 -28.86 -10.16 -8.01
C ALA A 365 -28.26 -10.40 -6.62
N GLY A 366 -26.95 -10.16 -6.50
CA GLY A 366 -26.22 -10.26 -5.24
C GLY A 366 -26.09 -8.90 -4.58
N VAL A 367 -26.10 -8.90 -3.24
CA VAL A 367 -25.87 -7.70 -2.41
C VAL A 367 -24.62 -7.98 -1.60
N GLU A 368 -23.60 -7.15 -1.74
CA GLU A 368 -22.43 -7.17 -0.88
C GLU A 368 -22.36 -5.87 -0.06
N ASN A 369 -22.24 -6.03 1.25
CA ASN A 369 -22.18 -4.94 2.21
C ASN A 369 -20.76 -4.86 2.77
N PHE A 370 -20.14 -3.69 2.67
CA PHE A 370 -18.74 -3.47 3.04
C PHE A 370 -18.60 -2.63 4.31
N ARG A 371 -19.68 -2.40 5.05
CA ARG A 371 -19.68 -1.64 6.30
C ARG A 371 -19.28 -2.43 7.53
#